data_AF-A0A699XB81-F1
#
_entry.id   AF-A0A699XB81-F1
#
_cell.length_a   1.000
_cell.length_b   1.000
_cell.length_c   1.000
_cell.angle_alpha   90.00
_cell.angle_beta   90.00
_cell.angle_gamma   90.00
#
_symmetry.space_group_name_H-M   'P 1'
#
loop_
_entity.id
_entity.type
_entity.pdbx_description
1 polymer ?
#
loop_
_entity_poly.entity_id
_entity_poly.type
_entity_poly.pdbx_seq_one_letter_code
_entity_poly.pdbx_strand_id
1 'polypeptide(L)' 'AQKYIKNGYELFLAQVTKKESKLKRLEDVPVIQDFLKIFPEELPGLSPPRQVEFRIDLIPGVVPLAR' A
#
# COMPACT_ATOMS: atom_id res chain seq x y z
N ALA A 1 12.29 -28.86 -31.54
CA ALA A 1 13.48 -28.11 -32.02
C ALA A 1 14.23 -28.82 -33.16
N GLN A 2 14.82 -30.00 -32.94
CA GLN A 2 15.68 -30.69 -33.94
C GLN A 2 15.07 -30.90 -35.33
N LYS A 3 13.78 -31.27 -35.44
CA LYS A 3 13.08 -31.40 -36.73
C LYS A 3 13.07 -30.11 -37.55
N TYR A 4 12.89 -28.96 -36.88
CA TYR A 4 12.81 -27.66 -37.54
C TYR A 4 14.19 -27.13 -37.93
N ILE A 5 15.21 -27.41 -37.11
CA ILE A 5 16.62 -27.15 -37.44
C ILE A 5 17.04 -27.95 -38.68
N LYS A 6 16.67 -29.24 -38.75
CA LYS A 6 16.94 -30.10 -39.91
C LYS A 6 16.27 -29.62 -41.20
N ASN A 7 15.16 -28.88 -41.09
CA ASN A 7 14.42 -28.34 -42.22
C ASN A 7 14.85 -26.91 -42.59
N GLY A 8 15.95 -26.40 -42.01
CA GLY A 8 16.53 -25.09 -42.34
C GLY A 8 15.80 -23.88 -41.75
N TYR A 9 14.87 -24.09 -40.81
CA TYR A 9 14.17 -22.98 -40.17
C TYR A 9 15.06 -22.29 -39.13
N GLU A 10 15.06 -20.96 -39.14
CA GLU A 10 15.73 -20.13 -38.15
C GLU A 10 14.95 -20.16 -36.82
N LEU A 11 15.63 -20.49 -35.73
CA LEU A 11 15.03 -20.56 -34.40
C LEU A 11 15.62 -19.47 -33.50
N PHE A 12 14.74 -18.72 -32.83
CA PHE A 12 15.10 -17.76 -31.81
C PHE A 12 14.77 -18.32 -30.44
N LEU A 13 15.75 -18.33 -29.54
CA LEU A 13 15.55 -18.69 -28.14
C LEU A 13 15.44 -17.39 -27.32
N ALA A 14 14.32 -17.22 -26.63
CA ALA A 14 14.17 -16.16 -25.64
C ALA A 14 14.24 -16.77 -24.23
N GLN A 15 15.15 -16.25 -23.41
CA GLN A 15 15.19 -16.57 -21.99
C GLN A 15 14.60 -15.39 -21.22
N VAL A 16 13.52 -15.64 -20.48
CA VAL A 16 12.92 -14.65 -19.58
C VAL A 16 13.32 -15.02 -18.15
N THR A 17 14.09 -14.16 -17.50
CA THR A 17 14.41 -14.27 -16.08
C THR A 17 13.67 -13.20 -15.31
N LYS A 18 12.91 -13.61 -14.29
CA LYS A 18 12.28 -12.68 -13.36
C LYS A 18 13.38 -12.13 -12.46
N LYS A 19 13.67 -10.83 -12.58
CA LYS A 19 14.42 -10.15 -11.51
C LYS A 19 13.48 -10.06 -10.31
N GLU A 20 13.92 -10.60 -9.19
CA GLU A 20 13.33 -10.22 -7.91
C GLU A 20 13.58 -8.73 -7.71
N SER A 21 12.52 -7.93 -7.82
CA SER A 21 12.56 -6.56 -7.35
C SER A 21 12.59 -6.62 -5.83
N LYS A 22 13.47 -5.84 -5.20
CA LYS A 22 13.35 -5.58 -3.76
C LYS A 22 11.90 -5.19 -3.47
N LEU A 23 11.32 -5.78 -2.43
CA LEU A 23 10.00 -5.37 -1.94
C LEU A 23 10.08 -3.85 -1.70
N LYS A 24 9.27 -3.09 -2.45
CA LYS A 24 9.15 -1.66 -2.21
C LYS A 24 8.54 -1.52 -0.84
N ARG A 25 9.27 -0.90 0.07
CA ARG A 25 8.77 -0.61 1.39
C ARG A 25 7.95 0.68 1.35
N LEU A 26 7.10 0.92 2.34
CA LEU A 26 6.31 2.15 2.41
C LEU A 26 7.21 3.40 2.47
N GLU A 27 8.39 3.27 3.08
CA GLU A 27 9.38 4.34 3.17
C GLU A 27 10.05 4.66 1.82
N ASP A 28 9.81 3.89 0.76
CA ASP A 28 10.26 4.22 -0.60
C ASP A 28 9.31 5.19 -1.33
N VAL A 29 8.16 5.51 -0.74
CA VAL A 29 7.22 6.51 -1.27
C VAL A 29 7.65 7.91 -0.80
N PRO A 30 7.95 8.86 -1.71
CA PRO A 30 8.48 10.17 -1.32
C PRO A 30 7.63 10.91 -0.28
N VAL A 31 6.29 10.85 -0.46
CA VAL A 31 5.34 11.46 0.49
C VAL A 31 5.48 10.84 1.88
N ILE A 32 5.72 9.54 2.00
CA ILE A 32 5.84 8.87 3.30
C ILE A 32 7.17 9.21 3.97
N GLN A 33 8.25 9.40 3.20
CA GLN A 33 9.55 9.84 3.72
C GLN A 33 9.44 11.20 4.43
N ASP A 34 8.66 12.13 3.87
CA ASP A 34 8.46 13.45 4.46
C ASP A 34 7.64 13.41 5.77
N PHE A 35 6.91 12.30 6.02
CA PHE A 35 5.96 12.16 7.13
C PHE A 35 6.18 10.91 7.99
N LEU A 36 7.41 10.38 8.07
CA LEU A 36 7.73 9.17 8.85
C LEU A 36 7.28 9.24 10.33
N LYS A 37 7.20 10.45 10.91
CA LYS A 37 6.72 10.67 12.29
C LYS A 37 5.19 10.61 12.45
N ILE A 38 4.42 10.80 11.36
CA ILE A 38 2.95 10.79 11.36
C ILE A 38 2.41 9.36 11.15
N PHE A 39 3.23 8.47 10.59
CA PHE A 39 2.93 7.05 10.43
C PHE A 39 3.84 6.20 11.34
N PRO A 40 3.77 6.34 12.68
CA PRO A 40 4.48 5.45 13.56
C PRO A 40 3.94 4.02 13.37
N GLU A 41 4.84 3.03 13.49
CA GLU A 41 4.51 1.61 13.34
C GLU A 41 3.50 1.15 14.42
N GLU A 42 3.51 1.83 15.58
CA GLU A 42 2.51 1.72 16.63
C GLU A 42 1.65 2.99 16.68
N LEU A 43 0.32 2.85 16.80
CA LEU A 43 -0.57 4.00 16.90
C LEU A 43 -0.25 4.81 18.17
N PRO A 44 -0.12 6.15 18.09
CA PRO A 44 -0.09 6.97 19.29
C PRO A 44 -1.39 6.71 20.05
N GLY A 45 -1.34 6.66 21.38
CA GLY A 45 -2.47 6.31 22.23
C GLY A 45 -3.67 7.27 22.12
N LEU A 46 -4.24 7.69 23.24
CA LEU A 46 -5.34 8.66 23.17
C LEU A 46 -4.87 9.96 22.51
N SER A 47 -5.74 10.53 21.67
CA SER A 47 -5.48 11.83 21.05
C SER A 47 -5.18 12.86 22.15
N PRO A 48 -4.22 13.78 21.94
CA PRO A 48 -4.07 14.92 22.84
C PRO A 48 -5.41 15.67 22.97
N PRO A 49 -5.66 16.33 24.13
CA PRO A 49 -6.84 17.17 24.28
C PRO A 49 -6.85 18.21 23.15
N ARG A 50 -7.93 18.20 22.37
CA ARG A 50 -8.09 19.12 21.25
C ARG A 50 -8.50 20.49 21.79
N GLN A 51 -7.98 21.56 21.19
CA GLN A 51 -8.38 22.93 21.57
C GLN A 51 -9.85 23.23 21.24
N VAL A 52 -10.44 22.48 20.31
CA VAL A 52 -11.83 22.61 19.90
C VAL A 52 -12.63 21.36 20.27
N GLU A 53 -13.83 21.58 20.80
CA GLU A 53 -14.78 20.52 21.12
C GLU A 53 -15.44 20.03 19.82
N PHE A 54 -15.37 18.72 19.57
CA PHE A 54 -16.07 18.12 18.43
C PHE A 54 -17.51 17.86 18.85
N ARG A 55 -18.44 18.53 18.17
CA ARG A 55 -19.88 18.28 18.32
C ARG A 55 -20.35 17.31 17.24
N ILE A 56 -21.14 16.33 17.64
CA ILE A 56 -21.86 15.45 16.72
C ILE A 56 -23.31 15.89 16.76
N ASP A 57 -23.76 16.53 15.70
CA ASP A 57 -25.16 16.91 15.58
C ASP A 57 -25.98 15.67 15.21
N LEU A 58 -27.01 15.39 16.00
CA LEU A 58 -27.94 14.31 15.73
C LEU A 58 -29.07 14.80 14.83
N ILE A 59 -29.46 13.97 13.87
CA ILE A 59 -30.69 14.18 13.13
C ILE A 59 -31.87 14.01 14.11
N PRO A 60 -32.91 14.85 14.05
CA PRO A 60 -34.09 14.71 14.91
C PRO A 60 -34.66 13.28 14.84
N GLY A 61 -34.83 12.64 16.00
CA GLY A 61 -35.35 11.26 16.11
C GLY A 61 -34.28 10.18 16.30
N VAL A 62 -32.99 10.51 16.25
CA VAL A 62 -31.92 9.58 16.64
C VAL A 62 -31.86 9.50 18.17
N VAL A 63 -32.09 8.30 18.70
CA VAL A 63 -31.97 8.01 20.14
C VAL A 63 -30.60 7.35 20.37
N PRO A 64 -29.81 7.78 21.38
CA PRO A 64 -28.57 7.11 21.73
C PRO A 64 -28.82 5.64 22.02
N LEU A 65 -27.99 4.75 21.47
CA LEU A 65 -28.13 3.30 21.65
C LEU A 65 -27.61 2.81 23.02
N ALA A 66 -27.31 3.71 23.97
CA ALA A 66 -26.75 3.35 25.27
C ALA A 66 -27.46 4.08 26.43
N ARG A 67 -27.57 3.37 27.57
CA ARG A 67 -28.03 3.89 28.87
C ARG A 67 -26.86 4.44 29.68
#